data_AF-A0A6J6LH50-F1
#
_entry.id   AF-A0A6J6LH50-F1
#
_cell.length_a   1.000
_cell.length_b   1.000
_cell.length_c   1.000
_cell.angle_alpha   90.00
_cell.angle_beta   90.00
_cell.angle_gamma   90.00
#
_symmetry.space_group_name_H-M   'P 1'
#
loop_
_entity.id
_entity.type
_entity.pdbx_description
1 polymer ?
#
loop_
_entity_poly.entity_id
_entity_poly.type
_entity_poly.pdbx_seq_one_letter_code
_entity_poly.pdbx_strand_id
1 'polypeptide(L)'
;MNEDMFLMRGVIFDEKPAGLYVKEDPETLWVHHMIVDLEVAFPSLEIVGAHVEFHERPHTHCTDIVPAYDKLVGLSIARGFNAKVKELFGGPRGCTHIGAMLTAMAPVAIQSIWSMRMGSPNVSSEQRAAMTKEDRRRGYAMNLNTCHMWDENGQMVSEIEQGLPIEVPLWISKRFKKLGLGDEEWEKMRG
;
A
#
# COMPACT_ATOMS: atom_id res chain seq x y z
N MET A 1 0.76 2.82 -16.65
CA MET A 1 -0.08 3.32 -15.55
C MET A 1 -0.47 4.75 -15.85
N ASN A 2 -1.75 5.08 -15.70
CA ASN A 2 -2.27 6.45 -15.76
C ASN A 2 -1.85 7.23 -14.50
N GLU A 3 -1.89 8.56 -14.53
CA GLU A 3 -1.54 9.43 -13.38
C GLU A 3 -2.49 9.24 -12.18
N ASP A 4 -3.71 8.79 -12.44
CA ASP A 4 -4.75 8.55 -11.42
C ASP A 4 -4.79 7.10 -10.91
N MET A 5 -3.67 6.36 -11.01
CA MET A 5 -3.61 4.97 -10.58
C MET A 5 -2.30 4.66 -9.88
N PHE A 6 -2.33 3.74 -8.93
CA PHE A 6 -1.12 3.19 -8.32
C PHE A 6 -1.14 1.66 -8.33
N LEU A 7 0.04 1.07 -8.45
CA LEU A 7 0.23 -0.36 -8.30
C LEU A 7 0.49 -0.68 -6.83
N MET A 8 -0.23 -1.66 -6.32
CA MET A 8 0.03 -2.26 -5.03
C MET A 8 0.41 -3.73 -5.21
N ARG A 9 1.63 -4.08 -4.79
CA ARG A 9 2.15 -5.45 -4.86
C ARG A 9 2.29 -6.06 -3.48
N GLY A 10 1.62 -7.18 -3.25
CA GLY A 10 1.89 -8.10 -2.16
C GLY A 10 2.78 -9.24 -2.65
N VAL A 11 3.82 -9.58 -1.88
CA VAL A 11 4.65 -10.76 -2.13
C VAL A 11 4.71 -11.55 -0.84
N ILE A 12 4.41 -12.84 -0.93
CA ILE A 12 4.62 -13.78 0.17
C ILE A 12 5.56 -14.87 -0.32
N PHE A 13 6.61 -15.10 0.44
CA PHE A 13 7.41 -16.30 0.31
C PHE A 13 7.62 -16.91 1.69
N ASP A 14 7.74 -18.23 1.73
CA ASP A 14 8.25 -18.90 2.90
C ASP A 14 9.48 -19.72 2.52
N GLU A 15 10.42 -19.77 3.45
CA GLU A 15 11.66 -20.51 3.30
C GLU A 15 11.77 -21.50 4.45
N LYS A 16 12.18 -22.72 4.13
CA LYS A 16 12.46 -23.78 5.08
C LYS A 16 13.97 -23.93 5.21
N PRO A 17 14.48 -24.16 6.43
CA PRO A 17 15.91 -24.27 6.66
C PRO A 17 16.50 -25.46 5.91
N ALA A 18 17.77 -25.35 5.55
CA ALA A 18 18.56 -26.46 5.03
C ALA A 18 18.55 -27.65 6.00
N GLY A 19 18.67 -28.86 5.45
CA GLY A 19 18.66 -30.08 6.26
C GLY A 19 17.27 -30.55 6.72
N LEU A 20 16.19 -29.80 6.48
CA LEU A 20 14.86 -30.11 7.06
C LEU A 20 14.29 -31.44 6.55
N TYR A 21 14.35 -31.68 5.24
CA TYR A 21 13.81 -32.89 4.62
C TYR A 21 14.88 -33.93 4.29
N VAL A 22 16.08 -33.47 3.92
CA VAL A 22 17.27 -34.30 3.68
C VAL A 22 18.40 -33.72 4.51
N LYS A 23 18.90 -34.48 5.50
CA LYS A 23 19.82 -33.97 6.52
C LYS A 23 21.12 -33.40 5.93
N GLU A 24 21.59 -33.98 4.83
CA GLU A 24 22.83 -33.60 4.15
C GLU A 24 22.65 -32.48 3.11
N ASP A 25 21.41 -32.09 2.82
CA ASP A 25 21.10 -31.03 1.86
C ASP A 25 21.45 -29.65 2.47
N PRO A 26 22.41 -28.92 1.87
CA PRO A 26 22.83 -27.61 2.38
C PRO A 26 21.92 -26.47 1.93
N GLU A 27 20.96 -26.71 1.04
CA GLU A 27 20.13 -25.67 0.44
C GLU A 27 18.83 -25.46 1.22
N THR A 28 18.37 -24.21 1.25
CA THR A 28 17.03 -23.88 1.74
C THR A 28 15.99 -24.22 0.67
N LEU A 29 14.75 -24.43 1.11
CA LEU A 29 13.64 -24.74 0.20
C LEU A 29 12.54 -23.72 0.34
N TRP A 30 12.05 -23.22 -0.79
CA TRP A 30 10.85 -22.40 -0.83
C TRP A 30 9.65 -23.32 -1.00
N VAL A 31 8.60 -23.12 -0.20
CA VAL A 31 7.34 -23.89 -0.37
C VAL A 31 6.28 -23.03 -1.04
N HIS A 32 6.29 -21.74 -0.76
CA HIS A 32 5.41 -20.77 -1.37
C HIS A 32 6.23 -19.57 -1.85
N HIS A 33 5.95 -19.11 -3.07
CA HIS A 33 6.37 -17.81 -3.58
C HIS A 33 5.25 -17.30 -4.47
N MET A 34 4.47 -16.35 -3.95
CA MET A 34 3.28 -15.84 -4.60
C MET A 34 3.27 -14.32 -4.64
N ILE A 35 2.78 -13.77 -5.74
CA ILE A 35 2.68 -12.33 -5.99
C ILE A 35 1.21 -12.00 -6.25
N VAL A 36 0.73 -10.90 -5.64
CA VAL A 36 -0.55 -10.27 -5.97
C VAL A 36 -0.30 -8.83 -6.33
N ASP A 37 -0.65 -8.47 -7.54
CA ASP A 37 -0.68 -7.11 -8.03
C ASP A 37 -2.10 -6.61 -8.11
N LEU A 38 -2.36 -5.46 -7.50
CA LEU A 38 -3.60 -4.73 -7.63
C LEU A 38 -3.30 -3.36 -8.24
N GLU A 39 -3.88 -3.09 -9.39
CA GLU A 39 -3.93 -1.74 -9.95
C GLU A 39 -5.15 -1.03 -9.35
N VAL A 40 -4.92 0.06 -8.63
CA VAL A 40 -5.95 0.75 -7.86
C VAL A 40 -6.11 2.18 -8.38
N ALA A 41 -7.34 2.53 -8.75
CA ALA A 41 -7.70 3.88 -9.17
C ALA A 41 -7.74 4.83 -7.97
N PHE A 42 -7.30 6.06 -8.18
CA PHE A 42 -7.37 7.15 -7.22
C PHE A 42 -8.27 8.27 -7.78
N PRO A 43 -9.18 8.87 -6.98
CA PRO A 43 -9.38 8.69 -5.54
C PRO A 43 -10.43 7.62 -5.16
N SER A 44 -11.04 6.90 -6.12
CA SER A 44 -12.15 5.96 -5.86
C SER A 44 -11.74 4.71 -5.09
N LEU A 45 -10.47 4.31 -5.17
CA LEU A 45 -9.91 3.09 -4.59
C LEU A 45 -10.53 1.82 -5.17
N GLU A 46 -11.02 1.92 -6.39
CA GLU A 46 -11.49 0.78 -7.17
C GLU A 46 -10.30 0.00 -7.73
N ILE A 47 -10.34 -1.32 -7.60
CA ILE A 47 -9.38 -2.23 -8.23
C ILE A 47 -9.76 -2.33 -9.71
N VAL A 48 -8.91 -1.79 -10.58
CA VAL A 48 -9.11 -1.81 -12.04
C VAL A 48 -8.35 -2.93 -12.73
N GLY A 49 -7.39 -3.53 -12.04
CA GLY A 49 -6.63 -4.69 -12.49
C GLY A 49 -6.19 -5.54 -11.31
N ALA A 50 -6.24 -6.86 -11.47
CA ALA A 50 -5.74 -7.82 -10.49
C ALA A 50 -4.93 -8.89 -11.22
N HIS A 51 -3.72 -9.17 -10.74
CA HIS A 51 -2.87 -10.22 -11.27
C HIS A 51 -2.31 -11.05 -10.11
N VAL A 52 -2.39 -12.36 -10.21
CA VAL A 52 -1.89 -13.28 -9.19
C VAL A 52 -0.99 -14.31 -9.84
N GLU A 53 0.22 -14.44 -9.31
CA GLU A 53 1.23 -15.37 -9.81
C GLU A 53 1.74 -16.28 -8.68
N PHE A 54 1.94 -17.56 -8.99
CA PHE A 54 2.47 -18.57 -8.08
C PHE A 54 3.78 -19.10 -8.67
N HIS A 55 4.90 -18.53 -8.27
CA HIS A 55 6.23 -18.98 -8.70
C HIS A 55 6.62 -20.31 -8.05
N GLU A 56 6.37 -20.47 -6.73
CA GLU A 56 6.64 -21.70 -5.99
C GLU A 56 5.38 -22.17 -5.24
N ARG A 57 5.10 -23.46 -5.29
CA ARG A 57 3.86 -24.06 -4.76
C ARG A 57 4.02 -25.56 -4.47
N PRO A 58 3.44 -26.07 -3.37
CA PRO A 58 3.60 -27.47 -2.99
C PRO A 58 2.78 -28.45 -3.83
N HIS A 59 1.79 -27.96 -4.58
CA HIS A 59 0.88 -28.79 -5.36
C HIS A 59 0.69 -28.22 -6.77
N THR A 60 0.66 -29.13 -7.75
CA THR A 60 0.49 -28.80 -9.18
C THR A 60 -0.76 -27.97 -9.45
N HIS A 61 -1.86 -28.33 -8.79
CA HIS A 61 -3.19 -27.72 -8.96
C HIS A 61 -3.42 -26.43 -8.15
N CYS A 62 -2.44 -25.95 -7.37
CA CYS A 62 -2.58 -24.69 -6.64
C CYS A 62 -2.82 -23.49 -7.56
N THR A 63 -2.38 -23.54 -8.82
CA THR A 63 -2.59 -22.48 -9.82
C THR A 63 -3.99 -22.46 -10.42
N ASP A 64 -4.78 -23.54 -10.25
CA ASP A 64 -6.12 -23.64 -10.86
C ASP A 64 -7.09 -22.57 -10.32
N ILE A 65 -6.79 -22.01 -9.15
CA ILE A 65 -7.56 -20.95 -8.52
C ILE A 65 -7.20 -19.53 -9.02
N VAL A 66 -6.08 -19.36 -9.73
CA VAL A 66 -5.60 -18.04 -10.18
C VAL A 66 -6.66 -17.24 -10.92
N PRO A 67 -7.41 -17.80 -11.90
CA PRO A 67 -8.46 -17.06 -12.61
C PRO A 67 -9.61 -16.58 -11.72
N ALA A 68 -9.82 -17.18 -10.54
CA ALA A 68 -10.88 -16.73 -9.64
C ALA A 68 -10.63 -15.32 -9.10
N TYR A 69 -9.38 -14.87 -9.05
CA TYR A 69 -9.01 -13.56 -8.51
C TYR A 69 -9.38 -12.38 -9.42
N ASP A 70 -9.77 -12.62 -10.68
CA ASP A 70 -10.34 -11.60 -11.55
C ASP A 70 -11.61 -10.97 -10.94
N LYS A 71 -12.29 -11.69 -10.03
CA LYS A 71 -13.45 -11.18 -9.26
C LYS A 71 -13.10 -10.01 -8.32
N LEU A 72 -11.82 -9.70 -8.13
CA LEU A 72 -11.37 -8.52 -7.39
C LEU A 72 -11.59 -7.22 -8.19
N VAL A 73 -11.57 -7.30 -9.53
CA VAL A 73 -11.77 -6.13 -10.39
C VAL A 73 -13.17 -5.57 -10.19
N GLY A 74 -13.26 -4.25 -10.05
CA GLY A 74 -14.48 -3.51 -9.73
C GLY A 74 -14.81 -3.44 -8.23
N LEU A 75 -14.06 -4.14 -7.35
CA LEU A 75 -14.20 -3.96 -5.91
C LEU A 75 -13.43 -2.73 -5.45
N SER A 76 -13.96 -2.03 -4.45
CA SER A 76 -13.19 -1.03 -3.72
C SER A 76 -12.31 -1.70 -2.66
N ILE A 77 -11.01 -1.38 -2.63
CA ILE A 77 -10.05 -1.87 -1.61
C ILE A 77 -10.23 -1.19 -0.24
N ALA A 78 -11.23 -0.32 -0.11
CA ALA A 78 -11.55 0.41 1.11
C ALA A 78 -12.53 -0.37 2.03
N ARG A 79 -13.45 0.36 2.68
CA ARG A 79 -14.39 -0.20 3.66
C ARG A 79 -15.22 -1.34 3.04
N GLY A 80 -15.20 -2.50 3.69
CA GLY A 80 -15.95 -3.68 3.26
C GLY A 80 -15.15 -4.69 2.42
N PHE A 81 -13.93 -4.34 2.00
CA PHE A 81 -13.09 -5.21 1.19
C PHE A 81 -12.83 -6.58 1.84
N ASN A 82 -12.42 -6.61 3.11
CA ASN A 82 -12.13 -7.87 3.82
C ASN A 82 -13.34 -8.80 3.91
N ALA A 83 -14.55 -8.24 4.05
CA ALA A 83 -15.78 -9.02 4.03
C ALA A 83 -16.03 -9.63 2.65
N LYS A 84 -15.80 -8.86 1.58
CA LYS A 84 -15.90 -9.33 0.18
C LYS A 84 -14.85 -10.38 -0.16
N VAL A 85 -13.61 -10.23 0.30
CA VAL A 85 -12.55 -11.24 0.17
C VAL A 85 -12.99 -12.55 0.82
N LYS A 86 -13.52 -12.50 2.05
CA LYS A 86 -14.02 -13.69 2.75
C LYS A 86 -15.22 -14.32 2.05
N GLU A 87 -16.13 -13.51 1.50
CA GLU A 87 -17.29 -13.97 0.73
C GLU A 87 -16.85 -14.73 -0.52
N LEU A 88 -15.99 -14.13 -1.32
CA LEU A 88 -15.56 -14.66 -2.62
C LEU A 88 -14.58 -15.84 -2.47
N PHE A 89 -13.60 -15.71 -1.58
CA PHE A 89 -12.41 -16.58 -1.52
C PHE A 89 -12.28 -17.35 -0.20
N GLY A 90 -13.31 -17.32 0.67
CA GLY A 90 -13.28 -18.02 1.94
C GLY A 90 -13.29 -19.54 1.80
N GLY A 91 -12.46 -20.22 2.59
CA GLY A 91 -12.37 -21.68 2.63
C GLY A 91 -11.87 -22.25 1.30
N PRO A 92 -12.53 -23.29 0.73
CA PRO A 92 -12.04 -23.95 -0.48
C PRO A 92 -12.17 -23.12 -1.76
N ARG A 93 -12.75 -21.91 -1.69
CA ARG A 93 -12.92 -21.00 -2.84
C ARG A 93 -11.71 -20.10 -3.08
N GLY A 94 -10.64 -20.24 -2.29
CA GLY A 94 -9.45 -19.43 -2.42
C GLY A 94 -8.22 -20.10 -1.83
N CYS A 95 -7.05 -19.55 -2.12
CA CYS A 95 -5.81 -19.88 -1.43
C CYS A 95 -5.74 -19.12 -0.08
N THR A 96 -5.44 -19.84 1.00
CA THR A 96 -5.25 -19.26 2.35
C THR A 96 -4.23 -18.11 2.34
N HIS A 97 -3.09 -18.30 1.67
CA HIS A 97 -2.02 -17.30 1.60
C HIS A 97 -2.50 -16.01 0.93
N ILE A 98 -3.12 -16.13 -0.25
CA ILE A 98 -3.62 -14.97 -1.00
C ILE A 98 -4.77 -14.29 -0.26
N GLY A 99 -5.70 -15.04 0.34
CA GLY A 99 -6.82 -14.48 1.11
C GLY A 99 -6.34 -13.66 2.32
N ALA A 100 -5.34 -14.18 3.04
CA ALA A 100 -4.71 -13.46 4.14
C ALA A 100 -3.96 -12.21 3.64
N MET A 101 -3.21 -12.33 2.55
CA MET A 101 -2.48 -11.21 1.96
C MET A 101 -3.41 -10.09 1.50
N LEU A 102 -4.50 -10.40 0.78
CA LEU A 102 -5.51 -9.42 0.37
C LEU A 102 -6.10 -8.68 1.58
N THR A 103 -6.38 -9.39 2.67
CA THR A 103 -6.89 -8.80 3.91
C THR A 103 -5.89 -7.82 4.53
N ALA A 104 -4.59 -8.14 4.46
CA ALA A 104 -3.50 -7.27 4.94
C ALA A 104 -3.20 -6.10 3.99
N MET A 105 -3.46 -6.26 2.69
CA MET A 105 -3.23 -5.21 1.69
C MET A 105 -4.20 -4.04 1.85
N ALA A 106 -5.44 -4.28 2.28
CA ALA A 106 -6.45 -3.22 2.42
C ALA A 106 -6.03 -2.02 3.29
N PRO A 107 -5.60 -2.17 4.55
CA PRO A 107 -5.14 -1.03 5.36
C PRO A 107 -3.89 -0.36 4.80
N VAL A 108 -3.01 -1.11 4.12
CA VAL A 108 -1.81 -0.56 3.49
C VAL A 108 -2.17 0.31 2.28
N ALA A 109 -3.12 -0.12 1.45
CA ALA A 109 -3.63 0.70 0.35
C ALA A 109 -4.15 2.06 0.84
N ILE A 110 -4.89 2.06 1.97
CA ILE A 110 -5.39 3.30 2.59
C ILE A 110 -4.24 4.23 2.98
N GLN A 111 -3.15 3.69 3.53
CA GLN A 111 -1.94 4.47 3.85
C GLN A 111 -1.23 5.00 2.60
N SER A 112 -1.08 4.16 1.57
CA SER A 112 -0.35 4.50 0.35
C SER A 112 -0.95 5.69 -0.40
N ILE A 113 -2.26 5.91 -0.29
CA ILE A 113 -2.95 7.06 -0.91
C ILE A 113 -2.44 8.41 -0.40
N TRP A 114 -1.89 8.47 0.82
CA TRP A 114 -1.37 9.72 1.37
C TRP A 114 -0.35 10.37 0.43
N SER A 115 0.57 9.59 -0.17
CA SER A 115 1.55 10.13 -1.10
C SER A 115 0.93 10.67 -2.39
N MET A 116 -0.14 10.04 -2.88
CA MET A 116 -0.90 10.51 -4.05
C MET A 116 -1.60 11.86 -3.77
N ARG A 117 -2.15 12.02 -2.55
CA ARG A 117 -2.75 13.30 -2.10
C ARG A 117 -1.72 14.40 -1.95
N MET A 118 -0.53 14.08 -1.44
CA MET A 118 0.57 15.05 -1.29
C MET A 118 1.10 15.54 -2.65
N GLY A 119 1.05 14.70 -3.69
CA GLY A 119 1.41 15.07 -5.06
C GLY A 119 0.32 15.83 -5.82
N SER A 120 -0.91 15.87 -5.30
CA SER A 120 -2.03 16.57 -5.94
C SER A 120 -1.93 18.09 -5.69
N PRO A 121 -1.85 18.93 -6.74
CA PRO A 121 -1.70 20.37 -6.58
C PRO A 121 -3.03 20.96 -6.14
N ASN A 122 -3.17 21.55 -4.95
CA ASN A 122 -4.43 22.23 -4.60
C ASN A 122 -4.40 23.30 -3.50
N VAL A 123 -3.23 23.70 -2.97
CA VAL A 123 -3.21 24.75 -1.93
C VAL A 123 -1.97 25.61 -2.10
N SER A 124 -2.16 26.88 -2.46
CA SER A 124 -1.07 27.89 -2.44
C SER A 124 -0.52 28.07 -1.03
N SER A 125 0.73 28.54 -0.94
CA SER A 125 1.38 28.88 0.33
C SER A 125 0.58 29.90 1.13
N GLU A 126 -0.06 30.88 0.48
CA GLU A 126 -0.97 31.81 1.16
C GLU A 126 -2.19 31.11 1.76
N GLN A 127 -2.80 30.17 1.03
CA GLN A 127 -3.93 29.39 1.55
C GLN A 127 -3.50 28.47 2.70
N ARG A 128 -2.29 27.88 2.67
CA ARG A 128 -1.76 27.09 3.78
C ARG A 128 -1.52 27.92 5.04
N ALA A 129 -0.94 29.11 4.88
CA ALA A 129 -0.72 30.03 5.99
C ALA A 129 -2.04 30.48 6.64
N ALA A 130 -3.12 30.55 5.86
CA ALA A 130 -4.46 30.89 6.33
C ALA A 130 -5.25 29.70 6.94
N MET A 131 -4.75 28.45 6.86
CA MET A 131 -5.47 27.29 7.38
C MET A 131 -5.61 27.36 8.90
N THR A 132 -6.82 27.07 9.41
CA THR A 132 -7.03 26.87 10.84
C THR A 132 -6.45 25.53 11.29
N LYS A 133 -6.33 25.35 12.61
CA LYS A 133 -5.99 24.04 13.19
C LYS A 133 -7.00 22.96 12.76
N GLU A 134 -8.28 23.32 12.67
CA GLU A 134 -9.33 22.40 12.24
C GLU A 134 -9.18 22.00 10.77
N ASP A 135 -8.84 22.96 9.89
CA ASP A 135 -8.57 22.68 8.47
C ASP A 135 -7.39 21.73 8.29
N ARG A 136 -6.30 21.94 9.05
CA ARG A 136 -5.14 21.04 9.04
C ARG A 136 -5.53 19.65 9.50
N ARG A 137 -6.29 19.53 10.60
CA ARG A 137 -6.78 18.26 11.14
C ARG A 137 -7.63 17.49 10.14
N ARG A 138 -8.51 18.16 9.40
CA ARG A 138 -9.30 17.54 8.33
C ARG A 138 -8.42 16.93 7.23
N GLY A 139 -7.31 17.57 6.92
CA GLY A 139 -6.37 17.12 5.88
C GLY A 139 -5.77 15.73 6.15
N TYR A 140 -5.44 15.42 7.41
CA TYR A 140 -4.80 14.14 7.78
C TYR A 140 -5.69 13.21 8.64
N ALA A 141 -6.95 13.57 8.91
CA ALA A 141 -7.84 12.80 9.78
C ALA A 141 -7.97 11.32 9.37
N MET A 142 -7.90 11.02 8.08
CA MET A 142 -7.97 9.64 7.56
C MET A 142 -6.73 8.79 7.89
N ASN A 143 -5.63 9.41 8.26
CA ASN A 143 -4.38 8.76 8.64
C ASN A 143 -4.20 8.67 10.16
N LEU A 144 -4.97 9.40 10.95
CA LEU A 144 -4.84 9.34 12.42
C LEU A 144 -4.98 7.92 12.96
N ASN A 145 -4.06 7.55 13.85
CA ASN A 145 -3.98 6.26 14.54
C ASN A 145 -3.92 5.03 13.60
N THR A 146 -3.46 5.22 12.36
CA THR A 146 -3.31 4.13 11.38
C THR A 146 -1.92 3.51 11.36
N CYS A 147 -0.91 4.23 11.86
CA CYS A 147 0.45 3.74 12.06
C CYS A 147 1.14 4.55 13.15
N HIS A 148 2.34 4.11 13.57
CA HIS A 148 3.12 4.76 14.62
C HIS A 148 3.41 6.26 14.34
N MET A 149 3.66 6.62 13.08
CA MET A 149 3.92 8.02 12.70
C MET A 149 2.68 8.92 12.83
N TRP A 150 1.48 8.33 12.69
CA TRP A 150 0.20 9.05 12.74
C TRP A 150 -0.51 8.89 14.08
N ASP A 151 0.20 8.54 15.15
CA ASP A 151 -0.32 8.61 16.51
C ASP A 151 -0.88 10.02 16.76
N GLU A 152 -2.13 10.12 17.22
CA GLU A 152 -2.77 11.40 17.50
C GLU A 152 -2.05 12.21 18.58
N ASN A 153 -1.26 11.56 19.43
CA ASN A 153 -0.40 12.18 20.44
C ASN A 153 1.08 12.24 20.01
N GLY A 154 1.39 11.85 18.77
CA GLY A 154 2.73 11.78 18.23
C GLY A 154 3.29 13.14 17.78
N GLN A 155 4.61 13.17 17.59
CA GLN A 155 5.33 14.38 17.17
C GLN A 155 4.82 14.96 15.85
N MET A 156 4.63 14.12 14.83
CA MET A 156 4.16 14.55 13.50
C MET A 156 2.80 15.27 13.57
N VAL A 157 1.85 14.72 14.33
CA VAL A 157 0.52 15.34 14.49
C VAL A 157 0.65 16.67 15.23
N SER A 158 1.45 16.73 16.29
CA SER A 158 1.71 17.97 17.04
C SER A 158 2.32 19.07 16.16
N GLU A 159 3.30 18.73 15.33
CA GLU A 159 3.96 19.67 14.40
C GLU A 159 2.99 20.20 13.35
N ILE A 160 2.19 19.32 12.72
CA ILE A 160 1.16 19.72 11.76
C ILE A 160 0.13 20.63 12.43
N GLU A 161 -0.34 20.31 13.64
CA GLU A 161 -1.30 21.14 14.36
C GLU A 161 -0.74 22.54 14.70
N GLN A 162 0.58 22.65 14.90
CA GLN A 162 1.31 23.92 15.09
C GLN A 162 1.58 24.67 13.78
N GLY A 163 1.30 24.06 12.62
CA GLY A 163 1.54 24.66 11.31
C GLY A 163 3.00 24.56 10.84
N LEU A 164 3.79 23.70 11.48
CA LEU A 164 5.15 23.41 11.04
C LEU A 164 5.10 22.58 9.73
N PRO A 165 6.04 22.81 8.80
CA PRO A 165 6.10 22.04 7.57
C PRO A 165 6.44 20.59 7.88
N ILE A 166 5.70 19.66 7.27
CA ILE A 166 6.05 18.24 7.27
C ILE A 166 7.38 18.09 6.52
N GLU A 167 8.31 17.32 7.09
CA GLU A 167 9.58 17.00 6.44
C GLU A 167 9.40 16.48 5.00
N VAL A 168 10.36 16.76 4.14
CA VAL A 168 10.37 16.22 2.78
C VAL A 168 10.44 14.70 2.87
N PRO A 169 9.48 13.96 2.29
CA PRO A 169 9.53 12.51 2.33
C PRO A 169 10.85 11.99 1.75
N LEU A 170 11.50 11.04 2.43
CA LEU A 170 12.85 10.58 2.06
C LEU A 170 12.94 10.07 0.61
N TRP A 171 11.86 9.51 0.06
CA TRP A 171 11.81 9.05 -1.32
C TRP A 171 11.80 10.20 -2.33
N ILE A 172 11.19 11.34 -1.99
CA ILE A 172 11.28 12.58 -2.78
C ILE A 172 12.70 13.14 -2.70
N SER A 173 13.27 13.30 -1.50
CA SER A 173 14.64 13.82 -1.34
C SER A 173 15.65 12.97 -2.13
N LYS A 174 15.53 11.64 -2.05
CA LYS A 174 16.34 10.71 -2.87
C LYS A 174 16.14 10.93 -4.37
N ARG A 175 14.91 11.19 -4.82
CA ARG A 175 14.60 11.42 -6.24
C ARG A 175 15.16 12.77 -6.72
N PHE A 176 14.98 13.84 -5.96
CA PHE A 176 15.53 15.16 -6.27
C PHE A 176 17.05 15.13 -6.38
N LYS A 177 17.75 14.51 -5.42
CA LYS A 177 19.21 14.34 -5.49
C LYS A 177 19.66 13.62 -6.77
N LYS A 178 18.94 12.58 -7.20
CA LYS A 178 19.22 11.88 -8.47
C LYS A 178 18.96 12.73 -9.72
N LEU A 179 18.10 13.74 -9.62
CA LEU A 179 17.78 14.67 -10.70
C LEU A 179 18.62 15.95 -10.66
N GLY A 180 19.54 16.09 -9.69
CA GLY A 180 20.31 17.32 -9.48
C GLY A 180 19.50 18.47 -8.86
N LEU A 181 18.38 18.16 -8.21
CA LEU A 181 17.49 19.10 -7.53
C LEU A 181 17.75 19.10 -6.02
N GLY A 182 17.55 20.26 -5.38
CA GLY A 182 17.58 20.42 -3.92
C GLY A 182 16.23 20.11 -3.26
N ASP A 183 16.22 19.92 -1.94
CA ASP A 183 14.99 19.64 -1.18
C ASP A 183 14.05 20.86 -1.17
N GLU A 184 14.55 22.08 -1.44
CA GLU A 184 13.73 23.29 -1.61
C GLU A 184 12.70 23.20 -2.76
N GLU A 185 12.91 22.30 -3.73
CA GLU A 185 11.94 22.05 -4.80
C GLU A 185 10.63 21.44 -4.27
N TRP A 186 10.65 20.83 -3.08
CA TRP A 186 9.46 20.27 -2.45
C TRP A 186 8.43 21.36 -2.13
N GLU A 187 8.87 22.47 -1.54
CA GLU A 187 7.96 23.58 -1.22
C GLU A 187 7.45 24.26 -2.48
N LYS A 188 8.29 24.40 -3.51
CA LYS A 188 7.87 24.96 -4.82
C LYS A 188 6.79 24.10 -5.49
N MET A 189 6.94 22.77 -5.45
CA MET A 189 5.95 21.84 -6.01
C MET A 189 4.61 21.94 -5.27
N ARG A 190 4.69 22.12 -3.95
CA ARG A 190 3.51 22.20 -3.11
C ARG A 190 2.83 23.57 -3.19
N GLY A 191 3.46 24.58 -3.78
CA GLY A 191 2.95 25.97 -3.84
C GLY A 191 3.05 26.69 -2.50
#